data_AF-A0A2E7XFZ3-F1
#
_entry.id   AF-A0A2E7XFZ3-F1
#
_cell.length_a   1.000
_cell.length_b   1.000
_cell.length_c   1.000
_cell.angle_alpha   90.00
_cell.angle_beta   90.00
_cell.angle_gamma   90.00
#
_symmetry.space_group_name_H-M   'P 1'
#
loop_
_entity.id
_entity.type
_entity.pdbx_description
1 polymer ?
#
loop_
_entity_poly.entity_id
_entity_poly.type
_entity_poly.pdbx_seq_one_letter_code
_entity_poly.pdbx_strand_id
1 'polypeptide(L)'
;MSNPVIKQIPNTLTTLRLLSAAPISLMILSENYQAVLWIAFFAGITDALDGWLARKLDCMSRYGAVVDPLSDKALLFGAYISFVVVGLIPWWIGLVVITRDIIIVSGALAYHSLIGRYDMAPSIWGKVSTQVQIVFALMLLVHQVYPVFPQISFLIGILLLVLLAFGSCGHYVFIWGSKALVAFRDADTEANNL
;
A
#
# COMPACT_ATOMS: atom_id res chain seq x y z
N MET A 1 10.05 15.07 30.54
CA MET A 1 8.93 15.78 29.87
C MET A 1 9.22 15.76 28.37
N SER A 2 8.59 14.88 27.59
CA SER A 2 8.84 14.78 26.15
C SER A 2 8.17 15.96 25.42
N ASN A 3 8.96 16.70 24.65
CA ASN A 3 8.55 17.94 24.01
C ASN A 3 7.47 17.64 22.94
N PRO A 4 6.27 18.26 22.99
CA PRO A 4 5.15 17.94 22.08
C PRO A 4 5.49 18.10 20.60
N VAL A 5 6.48 18.93 20.27
CA VAL A 5 6.98 19.14 18.90
C VAL A 5 7.58 17.87 18.29
N ILE A 6 8.31 17.06 19.08
CA ILE A 6 9.00 15.85 18.59
C ILE A 6 7.99 14.75 18.21
N LYS A 7 6.85 14.68 18.93
CA LYS A 7 5.75 13.74 18.61
C LYS A 7 4.97 14.10 17.35
N GLN A 8 5.05 15.35 16.88
CA GLN A 8 4.32 15.80 15.70
C GLN A 8 5.09 15.56 14.40
N ILE A 9 6.41 15.38 14.45
CA ILE A 9 7.26 15.16 13.26
C ILE A 9 6.74 14.00 12.39
N PRO A 10 6.49 12.78 12.93
CA PRO A 10 6.00 11.68 12.12
C PRO A 10 4.66 11.99 11.48
N ASN A 11 3.77 12.67 12.22
CA ASN A 11 2.44 12.98 11.74
C ASN A 11 2.45 13.98 10.57
N THR A 12 3.32 14.98 10.64
CA THR A 12 3.50 15.97 9.58
C THR A 12 3.99 15.31 8.29
N LEU A 13 4.91 14.35 8.38
CA LEU A 13 5.41 13.60 7.20
C LEU A 13 4.33 12.74 6.57
N THR A 14 3.58 11.98 7.38
CA THR A 14 2.47 11.17 6.89
C THR A 14 1.43 12.01 6.14
N THR A 15 1.14 13.21 6.67
CA THR A 15 0.20 14.17 6.07
C THR A 15 0.76 14.78 4.79
N LEU A 16 2.05 15.11 4.79
CA LEU A 16 2.75 15.62 3.61
C LEU A 16 2.81 14.59 2.48
N ARG A 17 2.97 13.30 2.80
CA ARG A 17 2.93 12.19 1.83
C ARG A 17 1.54 12.00 1.22
N LEU A 18 0.49 12.13 2.05
CA LEU A 18 -0.88 12.14 1.54
C LEU A 18 -1.12 13.34 0.61
N LEU A 19 -0.64 14.53 1.02
CA LEU A 19 -0.79 15.74 0.23
C LEU A 19 0.03 15.69 -1.06
N SER A 20 1.18 15.02 -1.07
CA SER A 20 2.05 14.88 -2.25
C SER A 20 1.53 13.88 -3.28
N ALA A 21 0.62 12.98 -2.92
CA ALA A 21 0.00 12.04 -3.86
C ALA A 21 -0.72 12.75 -5.02
N ALA A 22 -1.43 13.85 -4.75
CA ALA A 22 -2.13 14.64 -5.76
C ALA A 22 -1.18 15.34 -6.76
N PRO A 23 -0.18 16.15 -6.33
CA PRO A 23 0.76 16.76 -7.27
C PRO A 23 1.61 15.73 -8.02
N ILE A 24 1.97 14.60 -7.40
CA ILE A 24 2.65 13.50 -8.10
C ILE A 24 1.76 12.99 -9.24
N SER A 25 0.49 12.73 -8.97
CA SER A 25 -0.46 12.26 -9.99
C SER A 25 -0.61 13.30 -11.12
N LEU A 26 -0.74 14.58 -10.80
CA LEU A 26 -0.81 15.67 -11.79
C LEU A 26 0.46 15.79 -12.64
N MET A 27 1.64 15.56 -12.05
CA MET A 27 2.91 15.57 -12.78
C MET A 27 3.05 14.36 -13.71
N ILE A 28 2.56 13.18 -13.31
CA ILE A 28 2.48 12.01 -14.19
C ILE A 28 1.54 12.31 -15.36
N LEU A 29 0.37 12.89 -15.11
CA LEU A 29 -0.59 13.28 -16.15
C LEU A 29 -0.03 14.34 -17.11
N SER A 30 0.83 15.23 -16.61
CA SER A 30 1.56 16.21 -17.42
C SER A 30 2.82 15.64 -18.09
N GLU A 31 3.05 14.32 -18.00
CA GLU A 31 4.22 13.61 -18.53
C GLU A 31 5.58 14.13 -18.02
N ASN A 32 5.60 14.84 -16.89
CA ASN A 32 6.82 15.35 -16.26
C ASN A 32 7.42 14.31 -15.30
N TYR A 33 7.85 13.18 -15.86
CA TYR A 33 8.34 12.03 -15.09
C TYR A 33 9.64 12.34 -14.33
N GLN A 34 10.47 13.26 -14.84
CA GLN A 34 11.71 13.66 -14.18
C GLN A 34 11.44 14.37 -12.85
N ALA A 35 10.46 15.28 -12.81
CA ALA A 35 10.05 15.93 -11.56
C ALA A 35 9.50 14.93 -10.55
N VAL A 36 8.70 13.96 -11.00
CA VAL A 36 8.15 12.88 -10.15
C VAL A 36 9.29 12.07 -9.50
N LEU A 37 10.31 11.69 -10.28
CA LEU A 37 11.45 10.94 -9.76
C LEU A 37 12.25 11.75 -8.73
N TRP A 38 12.47 13.04 -8.96
CA TRP A 38 13.16 13.90 -8.00
C TRP A 38 12.38 14.01 -6.68
N ILE A 39 11.07 14.26 -6.75
CA ILE A 39 10.21 14.34 -5.57
C ILE A 39 10.24 13.01 -4.81
N ALA A 40 10.09 11.88 -5.51
CA ALA A 40 10.14 10.56 -4.89
C ALA A 40 11.49 10.28 -4.22
N PHE A 41 12.60 10.69 -4.84
CA PHE A 41 13.94 10.52 -4.30
C PHE A 41 14.15 11.34 -3.02
N PHE A 42 13.82 12.64 -3.05
CA PHE A 42 13.94 13.50 -1.87
C PHE A 42 13.00 13.06 -0.74
N ALA A 43 11.76 12.70 -1.07
CA ALA A 43 10.80 12.18 -0.09
C ALA A 43 11.31 10.91 0.58
N GLY A 44 11.89 9.97 -0.18
CA GLY A 44 12.45 8.73 0.36
C GLY A 44 13.64 8.96 1.30
N ILE A 45 14.50 9.94 1.01
CA ILE A 45 15.60 10.33 1.89
C ILE A 45 15.06 10.93 3.20
N THR A 46 14.10 11.85 3.10
CA THR A 46 13.46 12.47 4.26
C THR A 46 12.80 11.42 5.15
N ASP A 47 12.02 10.50 4.57
CA ASP A 47 11.36 9.41 5.30
C ASP A 47 12.35 8.47 6.00
N ALA A 48 13.49 8.17 5.38
CA ALA A 48 14.52 7.34 5.99
C ALA A 48 15.18 8.03 7.21
N LEU A 49 15.45 9.33 7.10
CA LEU A 49 16.02 10.13 8.18
C LEU A 49 15.04 10.26 9.35
N ASP A 50 13.79 10.59 9.06
CA ASP A 50 12.76 10.74 10.08
C ASP A 50 12.37 9.41 10.72
N GLY A 51 12.34 8.33 9.94
CA GLY A 51 12.14 6.97 10.46
C GLY A 51 13.28 6.52 11.39
N TRP A 52 14.52 6.89 11.08
CA TRP A 52 15.66 6.64 11.96
C TRP A 52 15.56 7.46 13.26
N LEU A 53 15.21 8.75 13.15
CA LEU A 53 15.07 9.64 14.29
C LEU A 53 13.90 9.22 15.21
N ALA A 54 12.76 8.82 14.64
CA ALA A 54 11.59 8.36 15.38
C ALA A 54 11.87 7.07 16.17
N ARG A 55 12.63 6.12 15.59
CA ARG A 55 13.07 4.90 16.29
C ARG A 55 14.01 5.20 17.45
N LYS A 56 14.88 6.20 17.29
CA LYS A 56 15.84 6.59 18.33
C LYS A 56 15.15 7.33 19.50
N LEU A 57 14.03 7.99 19.25
CA LEU A 57 13.31 8.81 20.23
C LEU A 57 12.05 8.13 20.81
N ASP A 58 11.75 6.88 20.42
CA ASP A 58 10.55 6.13 20.81
C ASP A 58 9.24 6.94 20.65
N CYS A 59 9.20 7.79 19.61
CA CYS A 59 8.12 8.75 19.37
C CYS A 59 7.16 8.25 18.28
N MET A 60 6.77 6.98 18.32
CA MET A 60 5.76 6.42 17.43
C MET A 60 4.36 6.84 17.90
N SER A 61 3.61 7.55 17.05
CA SER A 61 2.23 7.93 17.37
C SER A 61 1.22 6.90 16.83
N ARG A 62 0.18 6.58 17.60
CA ARG A 62 -0.89 5.67 17.18
C ARG A 62 -1.67 6.20 15.96
N TYR A 63 -1.75 7.52 15.80
CA TYR A 63 -2.37 8.16 14.64
C TYR A 63 -1.53 7.95 13.38
N GLY A 64 -0.23 8.28 13.42
CA GLY A 64 0.69 8.07 12.29
C GLY A 64 0.74 6.61 11.85
N ALA A 65 0.72 5.66 12.79
CA ALA A 65 0.72 4.23 12.48
C ALA A 65 -0.49 3.76 11.65
N VAL A 66 -1.64 4.45 11.73
CA VAL A 66 -2.84 4.13 10.95
C VAL A 66 -2.88 4.93 9.64
N VAL A 67 -2.46 6.19 9.67
CA VAL A 67 -2.52 7.07 8.50
C VAL A 67 -1.39 6.76 7.51
N ASP A 68 -0.22 6.29 7.95
CA ASP A 68 0.91 5.92 7.08
C ASP A 68 0.51 4.90 6.00
N PRO A 69 -0.05 3.73 6.34
CA PRO A 69 -0.50 2.76 5.33
C PRO A 69 -1.59 3.30 4.40
N LEU A 70 -2.38 4.27 4.85
CA LEU A 70 -3.44 4.89 4.05
C LEU A 70 -2.85 5.88 3.03
N SER A 71 -1.93 6.73 3.48
CA SER A 71 -1.19 7.67 2.63
C SER A 71 -0.39 6.94 1.55
N ASP A 72 0.30 5.86 1.91
CA ASP A 72 1.10 5.06 0.98
C ASP A 72 0.21 4.43 -0.11
N LYS A 73 -0.98 3.93 0.25
CA LYS A 73 -1.95 3.39 -0.71
C LYS A 73 -2.56 4.46 -1.60
N ALA A 74 -2.87 5.63 -1.04
CA ALA A 74 -3.40 6.74 -1.83
C ALA A 74 -2.40 7.18 -2.91
N LEU A 75 -1.11 7.24 -2.58
CA LEU A 75 -0.05 7.55 -3.53
C LEU A 75 0.06 6.49 -4.63
N LEU A 76 0.08 5.20 -4.27
CA LEU A 76 0.10 4.12 -5.25
C LEU A 76 -1.14 4.13 -6.16
N PHE A 77 -2.33 4.31 -5.61
CA PHE A 77 -3.56 4.38 -6.40
C PHE A 77 -3.55 5.56 -7.37
N GLY A 78 -3.17 6.76 -6.89
CA GLY A 78 -3.02 7.94 -7.74
C GLY A 78 -2.04 7.71 -8.89
N ALA A 79 -0.88 7.09 -8.61
CA ALA A 79 0.11 6.77 -9.62
C ALA A 79 -0.42 5.77 -10.66
N TYR A 80 -1.01 4.64 -10.24
CA TYR A 80 -1.54 3.62 -11.17
C TYR A 80 -2.72 4.14 -11.99
N ILE A 81 -3.61 4.94 -11.41
CA ILE A 81 -4.69 5.60 -12.15
C ILE A 81 -4.07 6.52 -13.23
N SER A 82 -3.07 7.33 -12.84
CA SER A 82 -2.40 8.23 -13.78
C SER A 82 -1.70 7.47 -14.91
N PHE A 83 -1.05 6.33 -14.61
CA PHE A 83 -0.43 5.47 -15.62
C PHE A 83 -1.45 4.87 -16.60
N VAL A 84 -2.63 4.51 -16.13
CA VAL A 84 -3.73 4.05 -17.01
C VAL A 84 -4.18 5.19 -17.92
N VAL A 85 -4.38 6.39 -17.35
CA VAL A 85 -4.88 7.56 -18.10
C VAL A 85 -3.91 7.99 -19.21
N VAL A 86 -2.61 8.01 -18.91
CA VAL A 86 -1.55 8.34 -19.89
C VAL A 86 -1.25 7.16 -20.83
N GLY A 87 -1.82 5.98 -20.57
CA GLY A 87 -1.66 4.81 -21.44
C GLY A 87 -0.35 4.04 -21.24
N LEU A 88 0.37 4.25 -20.14
CA LEU A 88 1.59 3.51 -19.80
C LEU A 88 1.32 2.04 -19.45
N ILE A 89 0.11 1.76 -18.95
CA ILE A 89 -0.34 0.40 -18.64
C ILE A 89 -1.78 0.19 -19.13
N PRO A 90 -2.15 -1.05 -19.47
CA PRO A 90 -3.54 -1.38 -19.75
C PRO A 90 -4.45 -1.11 -18.54
N TRP A 91 -5.66 -0.60 -18.78
CA TRP A 91 -6.63 -0.26 -17.74
C TRP A 91 -6.98 -1.43 -16.80
N TRP A 92 -6.98 -2.66 -17.34
CA TRP A 92 -7.28 -3.86 -16.55
C TRP A 92 -6.19 -4.16 -15.51
N ILE A 93 -4.93 -3.76 -15.74
CA ILE A 93 -3.85 -3.88 -14.74
C ILE A 93 -4.11 -2.94 -13.56
N GLY A 94 -4.45 -1.69 -13.85
CA GLY A 94 -4.82 -0.72 -12.81
C GLY A 94 -6.00 -1.23 -11.97
N LEU A 95 -7.01 -1.81 -12.63
CA LEU A 95 -8.15 -2.42 -11.95
C LEU A 95 -7.73 -3.57 -11.03
N VAL A 96 -6.91 -4.52 -11.51
CA VAL A 96 -6.42 -5.65 -10.71
C VAL A 96 -5.70 -5.17 -9.45
N VAL A 97 -4.81 -4.18 -9.59
CA VAL A 97 -4.04 -3.61 -8.46
C VAL A 97 -4.96 -2.98 -7.43
N ILE A 98 -5.87 -2.09 -7.86
CA ILE A 98 -6.77 -1.34 -6.98
C ILE A 98 -7.78 -2.29 -6.30
N THR A 99 -8.43 -3.17 -7.07
CA THR A 99 -9.44 -4.10 -6.55
C THR A 99 -8.84 -5.05 -5.52
N ARG A 100 -7.63 -5.57 -5.76
CA ARG A 100 -6.93 -6.42 -4.79
C ARG A 100 -6.73 -5.72 -3.45
N ASP A 101 -6.29 -4.47 -3.47
CA ASP A 101 -6.06 -3.72 -2.23
C ASP A 101 -7.37 -3.38 -1.50
N ILE A 102 -8.45 -3.11 -2.23
CA ILE A 102 -9.79 -2.94 -1.65
C ILE A 102 -10.26 -4.23 -0.98
N ILE A 103 -10.10 -5.39 -1.64
CA ILE A 103 -10.48 -6.70 -1.07
C ILE A 103 -9.72 -6.97 0.23
N ILE A 104 -8.41 -6.69 0.26
CA ILE A 104 -7.59 -6.93 1.45
C ILE A 104 -7.97 -5.97 2.60
N VAL A 105 -8.25 -4.71 2.31
CA VAL A 105 -8.64 -3.75 3.37
C VAL A 105 -10.04 -4.05 3.88
N SER A 106 -11.00 -4.27 2.98
CA SER A 106 -12.40 -4.53 3.34
C SER A 106 -12.55 -5.83 4.12
N GLY A 107 -11.90 -6.92 3.71
CA GLY A 107 -11.97 -8.16 4.48
C GLY A 107 -11.24 -8.09 5.82
N ALA A 108 -10.17 -7.29 5.92
CA ALA A 108 -9.53 -7.05 7.21
C ALA A 108 -10.44 -6.26 8.16
N LEU A 109 -11.16 -5.26 7.64
CA LEU A 109 -12.12 -4.46 8.40
C LEU A 109 -13.34 -5.30 8.82
N ALA A 110 -13.88 -6.11 7.91
CA ALA A 110 -15.00 -7.01 8.19
C ALA A 110 -14.64 -8.03 9.28
N TYR A 111 -13.44 -8.62 9.21
CA TYR A 111 -12.96 -9.54 10.25
C TYR A 111 -12.85 -8.86 11.62
N HIS A 112 -12.29 -7.65 11.65
CA HIS A 112 -12.15 -6.88 12.89
C HIS A 112 -13.51 -6.54 13.52
N SER A 113 -14.52 -6.22 12.70
CA SER A 113 -15.84 -5.86 13.16
C SER A 113 -16.68 -7.05 13.67
N LEU A 114 -16.41 -8.26 13.19
CA LEU A 114 -17.23 -9.45 13.48
C LEU A 114 -16.67 -10.34 14.61
N ILE A 115 -15.35 -10.47 14.75
CA ILE A 115 -14.73 -11.53 15.58
C ILE A 115 -13.89 -10.95 16.74
N GLY A 116 -13.60 -9.64 16.73
CA GLY A 116 -12.82 -8.96 17.77
C GLY A 116 -11.39 -8.58 17.35
N ARG A 117 -10.59 -8.08 18.30
CA ARG A 117 -9.28 -7.47 18.06
C ARG A 117 -8.26 -8.51 17.57
N TYR A 118 -8.17 -8.67 16.25
CA TYR A 118 -7.01 -9.29 15.63
C TYR A 118 -5.87 -8.28 15.59
N ASP A 119 -4.75 -8.61 16.22
CA ASP A 119 -3.48 -7.98 15.91
C ASP A 119 -3.18 -8.27 14.44
N MET A 120 -3.31 -7.23 13.61
CA MET A 120 -3.03 -7.25 12.18
C MET A 120 -1.55 -7.60 11.96
N ALA A 121 -1.18 -8.88 12.05
CA ALA A 121 0.06 -9.35 11.47
C ALA A 121 -0.11 -9.28 9.95
N PRO A 122 0.56 -8.32 9.26
CA PRO A 122 0.38 -8.18 7.82
C PRO A 122 0.98 -9.42 7.16
N SER A 123 0.20 -10.11 6.33
CA SER A 123 0.69 -11.32 5.67
C SER A 123 1.90 -10.99 4.79
N ILE A 124 2.88 -11.89 4.76
CA ILE A 124 4.10 -11.71 3.97
C ILE A 124 3.75 -11.52 2.49
N TRP A 125 2.75 -12.26 1.98
CA TRP A 125 2.17 -12.11 0.65
C TRP A 125 1.61 -10.71 0.37
N GLY A 126 0.94 -10.14 1.38
CA GLY A 126 0.47 -8.76 1.40
C GLY A 126 1.59 -7.77 1.06
N LYS A 127 2.68 -7.85 1.81
CA LYS A 127 3.86 -6.96 1.72
C LYS A 127 4.67 -7.16 0.44
N VAL A 128 4.85 -8.40 0.00
CA VAL A 128 5.61 -8.71 -1.23
C VAL A 128 4.89 -8.12 -2.44
N SER A 129 3.56 -8.27 -2.52
CA SER A 129 2.78 -7.70 -3.61
C SER A 129 2.89 -6.17 -3.69
N THR A 130 2.81 -5.48 -2.55
CA THR A 130 2.94 -4.01 -2.54
C THR A 130 4.36 -3.57 -2.89
N GLN A 131 5.38 -4.32 -2.47
CA GLN A 131 6.76 -4.02 -2.85
C GLN A 131 6.96 -4.16 -4.37
N VAL A 132 6.40 -5.20 -4.98
CA VAL A 132 6.43 -5.38 -6.43
C VAL A 132 5.68 -4.27 -7.15
N GLN A 133 4.53 -3.82 -6.65
CA GLN A 133 3.81 -2.66 -7.20
C GLN A 133 4.65 -1.38 -7.21
N ILE A 134 5.34 -1.10 -6.11
CA ILE A 134 6.23 0.08 -5.98
C ILE A 134 7.39 -0.03 -6.98
N VAL A 135 8.05 -1.19 -7.03
CA VAL A 135 9.19 -1.41 -7.94
C VAL A 135 8.76 -1.28 -9.39
N PHE A 136 7.61 -1.83 -9.76
CA PHE A 136 7.07 -1.72 -11.11
C PHE A 136 6.71 -0.28 -11.47
N ALA A 137 6.08 0.47 -10.55
CA ALA A 137 5.78 1.89 -10.74
C ALA A 137 7.05 2.72 -10.95
N LEU A 138 8.08 2.51 -10.13
CA LEU A 138 9.38 3.17 -10.30
C LEU A 138 10.05 2.78 -11.62
N MET A 139 9.98 1.51 -12.02
CA MET A 139 10.51 1.04 -13.30
C MET A 139 9.84 1.75 -14.48
N LEU A 140 8.51 1.92 -14.45
CA LEU A 140 7.76 2.68 -15.45
C LEU A 140 8.25 4.13 -15.52
N LEU A 141 8.32 4.82 -14.38
CA LEU A 141 8.76 6.22 -14.31
C LEU A 141 10.19 6.39 -14.83
N VAL A 142 11.12 5.53 -14.39
CA VAL A 142 12.51 5.56 -14.85
C VAL A 142 12.59 5.31 -16.35
N HIS A 143 11.81 4.35 -16.88
CA HIS A 143 11.80 4.08 -18.31
C HIS A 143 11.37 5.27 -19.17
N GLN A 144 10.40 6.06 -18.68
CA GLN A 144 9.93 7.25 -19.38
C GLN A 144 10.97 8.37 -19.45
N VAL A 145 11.86 8.46 -18.46
CA VAL A 145 12.98 9.43 -18.47
C VAL A 145 14.20 8.87 -19.20
N TYR A 146 14.52 7.61 -18.94
CA TYR A 146 15.64 6.89 -19.52
C TYR A 146 15.14 5.54 -20.04
N PRO A 147 15.09 5.31 -21.37
CA PRO A 147 14.59 4.07 -21.94
C PRO A 147 15.60 2.91 -21.79
N VAL A 148 15.87 2.51 -20.55
CA VAL A 148 16.92 1.53 -20.17
C VAL A 148 16.39 0.08 -20.18
N PHE A 149 15.10 -0.09 -19.92
CA PHE A 149 14.49 -1.42 -19.75
C PHE A 149 13.95 -2.01 -21.05
N PRO A 150 14.21 -3.30 -21.33
CA PRO A 150 13.62 -3.98 -22.48
C PRO A 150 12.12 -4.28 -22.25
N GLN A 151 11.37 -4.47 -23.35
CA GLN A 151 9.92 -4.73 -23.29
C GLN A 151 9.56 -5.94 -22.42
N ILE A 152 10.43 -6.96 -22.40
CA ILE A 152 10.23 -8.18 -21.60
C ILE A 152 10.16 -7.89 -20.09
N SER A 153 10.86 -6.86 -19.60
CA SER A 153 10.82 -6.47 -18.19
C SER A 153 9.42 -6.00 -17.77
N PHE A 154 8.70 -5.30 -18.65
CA PHE A 154 7.33 -4.88 -18.39
C PHE A 154 6.35 -6.05 -18.37
N LEU A 155 6.53 -7.01 -19.29
CA LEU A 155 5.71 -8.22 -19.32
C LEU A 155 5.90 -9.06 -18.04
N ILE A 156 7.15 -9.24 -17.60
CA ILE A 156 7.46 -9.93 -16.34
C ILE A 156 6.85 -9.16 -15.16
N GLY A 157 6.97 -7.84 -15.13
CA GLY A 157 6.38 -7.00 -14.08
C GLY A 157 4.86 -7.15 -14.00
N ILE A 158 4.17 -7.06 -15.14
CA ILE A 158 2.72 -7.30 -15.25
C ILE A 158 2.34 -8.70 -14.76
N LEU A 159 3.06 -9.73 -15.20
CA LEU A 159 2.80 -11.10 -14.79
C LEU A 159 2.94 -11.26 -13.27
N LEU A 160 3.99 -10.70 -12.67
CA LEU A 160 4.21 -10.74 -11.23
C LEU A 160 3.09 -10.01 -10.47
N LEU A 161 2.65 -8.84 -10.95
CA LEU A 161 1.54 -8.11 -10.35
C LEU A 161 0.26 -8.95 -10.33
N VAL A 162 -0.07 -9.57 -11.44
CA VAL A 162 -1.27 -10.40 -11.58
C VAL A 162 -1.17 -11.63 -10.67
N LEU A 163 -0.06 -12.39 -10.76
CA LEU A 163 0.13 -13.61 -9.96
C LEU A 163 0.10 -13.32 -8.45
N LEU A 164 0.76 -12.25 -8.00
CA LEU A 164 0.76 -11.87 -6.59
C LEU A 164 -0.58 -11.31 -6.14
N ALA A 165 -1.31 -10.61 -7.02
CA ALA A 165 -2.65 -10.14 -6.69
C ALA A 165 -3.60 -11.32 -6.43
N PHE A 166 -3.63 -12.29 -7.36
CA PHE A 166 -4.46 -13.49 -7.21
C PHE A 166 -3.99 -14.37 -6.05
N GLY A 167 -2.69 -14.61 -5.91
CA GLY A 167 -2.13 -15.41 -4.82
C GLY A 167 -2.41 -14.79 -3.44
N SER A 168 -2.25 -13.47 -3.31
CA SER A 168 -2.57 -12.74 -2.10
C SER A 168 -4.07 -12.78 -1.79
N CYS A 169 -4.94 -12.56 -2.79
CA CYS A 169 -6.39 -12.64 -2.60
C CYS A 169 -6.81 -14.04 -2.14
N GLY A 170 -6.33 -15.09 -2.80
CA GLY A 170 -6.64 -16.48 -2.43
C GLY A 170 -6.20 -16.80 -1.01
N HIS A 171 -4.99 -16.38 -0.61
CA HIS A 171 -4.48 -16.57 0.75
C HIS A 171 -5.35 -15.86 1.80
N TYR A 172 -5.77 -14.62 1.54
CA TYR A 172 -6.64 -13.88 2.47
C TYR A 172 -8.06 -14.45 2.55
N VAL A 173 -8.65 -14.83 1.42
CA VAL A 173 -9.97 -15.47 1.38
C VAL A 173 -9.95 -16.80 2.15
N PHE A 174 -8.88 -17.59 2.00
CA PHE A 174 -8.75 -18.86 2.74
C PHE A 174 -8.62 -18.64 4.24
N ILE A 175 -7.76 -17.72 4.67
CA ILE A 175 -7.55 -17.42 6.10
C ILE A 175 -8.83 -16.89 6.77
N TRP A 176 -9.53 -15.97 6.10
CA TRP A 176 -10.76 -15.42 6.67
C TRP A 176 -11.91 -16.41 6.60
N GLY A 177 -12.05 -17.15 5.51
CA GLY A 177 -13.06 -18.19 5.36
C GLY A 177 -12.92 -19.29 6.43
N SER A 178 -11.71 -19.80 6.64
CA SER A 178 -11.47 -20.83 7.67
C SER A 178 -11.75 -20.32 9.08
N LYS A 179 -11.40 -19.06 9.38
CA LYS A 179 -11.62 -18.47 10.70
C LYS A 179 -13.08 -18.10 10.95
N ALA A 180 -13.80 -17.64 9.94
CA ALA A 180 -15.24 -17.39 10.03
C ALA A 180 -16.00 -18.68 10.36
N LEU A 181 -15.66 -19.80 9.69
CA LEU A 181 -16.28 -21.10 9.95
C LEU A 181 -16.06 -21.58 11.39
N VAL A 182 -14.86 -21.36 11.96
CA VAL A 182 -14.58 -21.70 13.36
C VAL A 182 -15.40 -20.81 14.31
N ALA A 183 -15.44 -19.50 14.06
CA ALA A 183 -16.21 -18.57 14.89
C ALA A 183 -17.72 -18.87 14.90
N PHE A 184 -18.31 -19.23 13.75
CA PHE A 184 -19.70 -19.66 13.68
C PHE A 184 -19.95 -20.97 14.44
N ARG A 185 -19.03 -21.93 14.33
CA ARG A 185 -19.14 -23.21 15.04
C ARG A 185 -19.09 -23.03 16.56
N ASP A 186 -18.24 -22.15 17.05
CA ASP A 186 -18.10 -21.90 18.48
C ASP A 186 -19.34 -21.17 19.04
N ALA A 187 -19.91 -20.23 18.27
CA ALA A 187 -21.16 -19.53 18.63
C ALA A 187 -22.39 -20.48 18.70
N ASP A 188 -22.52 -21.41 17.73
CA ASP A 188 -23.59 -22.42 17.76
C ASP A 188 -23.43 -23.39 18.94
N THR A 189 -22.19 -23.68 19.35
CA THR A 189 -21.91 -24.58 20.48
C THR A 189 -22.26 -23.93 21.82
N GLU A 190 -22.03 -22.62 22.00
CA GLU A 190 -22.49 -21.89 23.18
C GLU A 190 -24.01 -21.78 23.25
N ALA A 191 -24.68 -21.52 22.11
CA ALA A 191 -26.13 -21.41 22.05
C ALA A 191 -26.87 -22.72 22.36
N ASN A 192 -26.29 -23.89 22.04
CA ASN A 192 -26.87 -25.20 22.33
C ASN A 192 -26.61 -25.71 23.76
N ASN A 193 -25.75 -25.05 24.53
CA ASN A 193 -25.40 -25.43 25.91
C ASN A 193 -26.12 -24.57 26.98
N LEU A 194 -27.04 -23.69 26.57
CA LEU A 194 -27.91 -22.86 27.41
C LEU A 194 -29.35 -23.37 27.37
#